data_AF-A0A357VEZ5-F1
#
_entry.id   AF-A0A357VEZ5-F1
#
_cell.length_a   1.000
_cell.length_b   1.000
_cell.length_c   1.000
_cell.angle_alpha   90.00
_cell.angle_beta   90.00
_cell.angle_gamma   90.00
#
_symmetry.space_group_name_H-M   'P 1'
#
loop_
_entity.id
_entity.type
_entity.pdbx_description
1 polymer ?
#
loop_
_entity_poly.entity_id
_entity_poly.type
_entity_poly.pdbx_seq_one_letter_code
_entity_poly.pdbx_strand_id
1 'polypeptide(L)'
;MREWLADPEALARDALDTSAADQAAKEAGRVKKRLEQAERERERVFEEYKRGLISLEMFERAVKELEAEKKVLEARLKELEETVNSTSEVRYGVAMLHELAQEVAERLDDLNWQDREKLIRLLVRRVTLLKGEMVVEARVRRLETKENG
;
A
#
# COMPACT_ATOMS: atom_id res chain seq x y z
N MET A 1 -16.73 0.75 10.52
CA MET A 1 -15.64 0.98 9.53
C MET A 1 -15.98 2.22 8.68
N ARG A 2 -16.06 3.43 9.29
CA ARG A 2 -16.53 4.66 8.62
C ARG A 2 -15.94 5.96 9.22
N GLU A 3 -14.76 5.90 9.84
CA GLU A 3 -14.16 7.06 10.55
C GLU A 3 -13.13 7.83 9.71
N TRP A 4 -12.47 7.14 8.77
CA TRP A 4 -11.44 7.64 7.85
C TRP A 4 -11.84 8.78 6.88
N LEU A 5 -13.13 8.98 6.60
CA LEU A 5 -13.59 10.06 5.68
C LEU A 5 -13.75 11.42 6.35
N ALA A 6 -13.72 11.47 7.69
CA ALA A 6 -13.84 12.71 8.46
C ALA A 6 -12.49 13.34 8.82
N ASP A 7 -11.39 12.60 8.65
CA ASP A 7 -10.03 13.04 8.93
C ASP A 7 -9.08 12.61 7.81
N PRO A 8 -8.88 13.43 6.76
CA PRO A 8 -7.94 13.14 5.68
C PRO A 8 -6.48 13.06 6.17
N GLU A 9 -6.13 13.67 7.30
CA GLU A 9 -4.81 13.50 7.91
C GLU A 9 -4.67 12.15 8.62
N ALA A 10 -5.75 11.60 9.19
CA ALA A 10 -5.74 10.21 9.70
C ALA A 10 -5.57 9.20 8.56
N LEU A 11 -6.25 9.40 7.43
CA LEU A 11 -6.05 8.56 6.23
C LEU A 11 -4.62 8.65 5.72
N ALA A 12 -4.05 9.86 5.67
CA ALA A 12 -2.66 10.05 5.29
C ALA A 12 -1.70 9.37 6.28
N ARG A 13 -1.93 9.49 7.59
CA ARG A 13 -1.10 8.82 8.62
C ARG A 13 -1.16 7.29 8.52
N ASP A 14 -2.34 6.73 8.32
CA ASP A 14 -2.52 5.27 8.16
C ASP A 14 -1.89 4.77 6.86
N ALA A 15 -2.01 5.54 5.77
CA ALA A 15 -1.33 5.27 4.50
C ALA A 15 0.20 5.47 4.55
N LEU A 16 0.68 6.28 5.50
CA LEU A 16 2.10 6.54 5.75
C LEU A 16 2.69 5.61 6.82
N ASP A 17 1.90 4.76 7.50
CA ASP A 17 2.43 3.72 8.38
C ASP A 17 3.09 2.61 7.54
N THR A 18 4.35 2.85 7.18
CA THR A 18 5.16 1.93 6.38
C THR A 18 5.78 0.81 7.21
N SER A 19 5.53 0.76 8.51
CA SER A 19 6.23 -0.16 9.41
C SER A 19 6.05 -1.63 9.01
N ALA A 20 4.84 -2.02 8.60
CA ALA A 20 4.53 -3.35 8.12
C ALA A 20 5.21 -3.68 6.77
N ALA A 21 5.21 -2.74 5.83
CA ALA A 21 5.85 -2.91 4.53
C ALA A 21 7.39 -2.95 4.64
N ASP A 22 7.98 -2.14 5.51
CA ASP A 22 9.41 -2.12 5.78
C ASP A 22 9.87 -3.42 6.47
N GLN A 23 9.04 -3.95 7.38
CA GLN A 23 9.27 -5.26 7.98
C GLN A 23 9.17 -6.38 6.94
N ALA A 24 8.14 -6.36 6.09
CA ALA A 24 7.95 -7.32 5.01
C ALA A 24 9.12 -7.29 4.01
N ALA A 25 9.62 -6.11 3.64
CA ALA A 25 10.78 -5.95 2.76
C ALA A 25 12.06 -6.52 3.39
N LYS A 26 12.30 -6.27 4.69
CA LYS A 26 13.44 -6.87 5.42
C LYS A 26 13.33 -8.38 5.49
N GLU A 27 12.13 -8.91 5.73
CA GLU A 27 11.89 -10.36 5.75
C GLU A 27 12.11 -10.97 4.36
N ALA A 28 11.59 -10.35 3.30
CA ALA A 28 11.81 -10.77 1.92
C ALA A 28 13.31 -10.84 1.59
N GLY A 29 14.09 -9.85 2.03
CA GLY A 29 15.55 -9.88 1.89
C GLY A 29 16.23 -11.05 2.61
N ARG A 30 15.73 -11.46 3.79
CA ARG A 30 16.23 -12.65 4.50
C ARG A 30 15.86 -13.94 3.79
N VAL A 31 14.62 -14.04 3.29
CA VAL A 31 14.13 -15.19 2.53
C VAL A 31 14.93 -15.36 1.22
N LYS A 32 15.20 -14.28 0.48
CA LYS A 32 16.08 -14.31 -0.71
C LYS A 32 17.47 -14.86 -0.40
N LYS A 33 18.11 -14.39 0.68
CA LYS A 33 19.42 -14.92 1.11
C LYS A 33 19.38 -16.41 1.46
N ARG A 34 18.28 -16.87 2.07
CA ARG A 34 18.05 -18.28 2.40
C ARG A 34 17.90 -19.12 1.13
N LEU A 35 17.16 -18.64 0.12
CA LEU A 35 17.03 -19.28 -1.19
C LEU A 35 18.39 -19.42 -1.89
N GLU A 36 19.19 -18.35 -1.92
CA GLU A 36 20.55 -18.41 -2.47
C GLU A 36 21.44 -19.41 -1.72
N GLN A 37 21.27 -19.54 -0.40
CA GLN A 37 22.00 -20.53 0.39
C GLN A 37 21.58 -21.96 0.01
N ALA A 38 20.28 -22.22 -0.14
CA ALA A 38 19.77 -23.52 -0.58
C ALA A 38 20.26 -23.89 -1.99
N GLU A 39 20.38 -22.92 -2.90
CA GLU A 39 21.01 -23.13 -4.22
C GLU A 39 22.48 -23.54 -4.11
N ARG A 40 23.26 -22.81 -3.29
CA ARG A 40 24.68 -23.14 -3.06
C ARG A 40 24.84 -24.52 -2.40
N GLU A 41 23.94 -24.88 -1.51
CA GLU A 41 23.94 -26.19 -0.85
C GLU A 41 23.61 -27.31 -1.83
N ARG A 42 22.66 -27.10 -2.75
CA ARG A 42 22.37 -28.04 -3.83
C ARG A 42 23.59 -28.27 -4.72
N GLU A 43 24.28 -27.20 -5.10
CA GLU A 43 25.52 -27.30 -5.90
C GLU A 43 26.61 -28.07 -5.15
N ARG A 44 26.73 -27.84 -3.83
CA ARG A 44 27.67 -28.56 -3.00
C ARG A 44 27.37 -30.06 -2.95
N VAL A 45 26.11 -30.42 -2.72
CA VAL A 45 25.66 -31.81 -2.69
C VAL A 45 25.92 -32.51 -4.03
N PHE A 46 25.76 -31.79 -5.15
CA PHE A 46 26.12 -32.28 -6.48
C PHE A 46 27.62 -32.54 -6.63
N GLU A 47 28.46 -31.61 -6.19
CA GLU A 47 29.92 -31.80 -6.25
C GLU A 47 30.41 -32.97 -5.37
N GLU A 48 29.84 -33.15 -4.18
CA GLU A 48 30.16 -34.26 -3.29
C GLU A 48 29.73 -35.61 -3.89
N TYR A 49 28.57 -35.66 -4.55
CA TYR A 49 28.14 -36.85 -5.31
C TYR A 49 29.08 -37.16 -6.47
N LYS A 50 29.48 -36.15 -7.25
CA LYS A 50 30.42 -36.31 -8.38
C LYS A 50 31.78 -36.84 -7.93
N ARG A 51 32.21 -36.50 -6.71
CA ARG A 51 33.43 -37.01 -6.07
C ARG A 51 33.29 -38.42 -5.52
N GLY A 52 32.09 -39.01 -5.56
CA GLY A 52 31.79 -40.33 -5.01
C GLY A 52 31.77 -40.35 -3.48
N LEU A 53 31.63 -39.20 -2.82
CA LEU A 53 31.65 -39.08 -1.35
C LEU A 53 30.30 -39.42 -0.72
N ILE A 54 29.22 -39.37 -1.51
CA ILE A 54 27.87 -39.77 -1.12
C ILE A 54 27.25 -40.69 -2.17
N SER A 55 26.32 -41.54 -1.76
CA SER A 55 25.58 -42.40 -2.68
C SER A 55 24.53 -41.62 -3.47
N LEU A 56 24.04 -42.21 -4.57
CA LEU A 56 22.93 -41.64 -5.35
C LEU A 56 21.67 -41.46 -4.49
N GLU A 57 21.35 -42.43 -3.63
CA GLU A 57 20.19 -42.35 -2.73
C GLU A 57 20.31 -41.19 -1.72
N MET A 58 21.52 -40.94 -1.20
CA MET A 58 21.79 -39.80 -0.31
C MET A 58 21.66 -38.47 -1.06
N PHE A 59 22.18 -38.41 -2.29
CA PHE A 59 22.06 -37.25 -3.16
C PHE A 59 20.59 -36.92 -3.47
N GLU A 60 19.81 -37.90 -3.92
CA GLU A 60 18.39 -37.73 -4.24
C GLU A 60 17.57 -37.26 -3.04
N ARG A 61 17.84 -37.82 -1.85
CA ARG A 61 17.20 -37.37 -0.61
C ARG A 61 17.50 -35.91 -0.31
N ALA A 62 18.79 -35.53 -0.34
CA ALA A 62 19.22 -34.18 -0.04
C ALA A 62 18.65 -33.15 -1.04
N VAL A 63 18.64 -33.48 -2.34
CA VAL A 63 18.03 -32.62 -3.37
C VAL A 63 16.54 -32.45 -3.12
N LYS A 64 15.82 -33.53 -2.80
CA LYS A 64 14.39 -33.47 -2.52
C LYS A 64 14.05 -32.61 -1.31
N GLU A 65 14.85 -32.70 -0.25
CA GLU A 65 14.70 -31.85 0.95
C GLU A 65 14.94 -30.38 0.62
N LEU A 66 16.01 -30.07 -0.13
CA LEU A 66 16.32 -28.70 -0.57
C LEU A 66 15.25 -28.12 -1.51
N GLU A 67 14.68 -28.93 -2.41
CA GLU A 67 13.57 -28.51 -3.27
C GLU A 67 12.30 -28.23 -2.47
N ALA A 68 12.01 -29.02 -1.44
CA ALA A 68 10.89 -28.77 -0.55
C ALA A 68 11.08 -27.47 0.24
N GLU A 69 12.27 -27.22 0.80
CA GLU A 69 12.58 -25.97 1.50
C GLU A 69 12.46 -24.77 0.55
N LYS A 70 13.00 -24.87 -0.67
CA LYS A 70 12.88 -23.82 -1.69
C LYS A 70 11.43 -23.48 -2.01
N LYS A 71 10.57 -24.46 -2.26
CA LYS A 71 9.15 -24.20 -2.56
C LYS A 71 8.45 -23.43 -1.44
N VAL A 72 8.75 -23.76 -0.18
CA VAL A 72 8.21 -23.04 0.98
C VAL A 72 8.74 -21.60 1.02
N LEU A 73 10.04 -21.42 0.80
CA LEU A 73 10.66 -20.08 0.78
C LEU A 73 10.19 -19.23 -0.40
N GLU A 74 9.99 -19.80 -1.58
CA GLU A 74 9.46 -19.12 -2.77
C GLU A 74 8.01 -18.67 -2.55
N ALA A 75 7.16 -19.53 -1.98
CA ALA A 75 5.80 -19.17 -1.63
C ALA A 75 5.78 -18.01 -0.62
N ARG A 76 6.61 -18.10 0.43
CA ARG A 76 6.72 -17.04 1.44
C ARG A 76 7.25 -15.73 0.83
N LEU A 77 8.21 -15.82 -0.08
CA LEU A 77 8.75 -14.65 -0.75
C LEU A 77 7.68 -13.93 -1.57
N LYS A 78 6.87 -14.69 -2.30
CA LYS A 78 5.78 -14.16 -3.10
C LYS A 78 4.76 -13.39 -2.25
N GLU A 79 4.34 -13.96 -1.12
CA GLU A 79 3.43 -13.29 -0.16
C GLU A 79 4.00 -11.96 0.35
N LEU A 80 5.29 -11.94 0.68
CA LEU A 80 5.96 -10.75 1.19
C LEU A 80 6.09 -9.67 0.10
N GLU A 81 6.38 -10.07 -1.14
CA GLU A 81 6.46 -9.15 -2.28
C GLU A 81 5.08 -8.56 -2.64
N GLU A 82 4.00 -9.35 -2.57
CA GLU A 82 2.63 -8.86 -2.74
C GLU A 82 2.24 -7.82 -1.66
N THR A 83 2.68 -8.04 -0.43
CA THR A 83 2.46 -7.11 0.69
C THR A 83 3.19 -5.78 0.48
N VAL A 84 4.44 -5.84 0.02
CA VAL A 84 5.22 -4.64 -0.31
C VAL A 84 4.61 -3.89 -1.49
N ASN A 85 4.22 -4.60 -2.55
CA ASN A 85 3.66 -4.00 -3.76
C ASN A 85 2.31 -3.32 -3.50
N SER A 86 1.39 -3.98 -2.80
CA SER A 86 0.08 -3.40 -2.45
C SER A 86 0.22 -2.11 -1.62
N THR A 87 1.16 -2.07 -0.67
CA THR A 87 1.46 -0.85 0.10
C THR A 87 2.02 0.26 -0.82
N SER A 88 2.85 -0.09 -1.80
CA SER A 88 3.43 0.87 -2.74
C SER A 88 2.40 1.50 -3.68
N GLU A 89 1.42 0.72 -4.15
CA GLU A 89 0.32 1.19 -5.00
C GLU A 89 -0.60 2.15 -4.22
N VAL A 90 -0.91 1.82 -2.96
CA VAL A 90 -1.68 2.70 -2.07
C VAL A 90 -0.95 4.02 -1.85
N ARG A 91 0.37 4.00 -1.62
CA ARG A 91 1.17 5.24 -1.49
C ARG A 91 1.09 6.12 -2.73
N TYR A 92 1.24 5.53 -3.91
CA TYR A 92 1.15 6.29 -5.17
C TYR A 92 -0.23 6.93 -5.33
N GLY A 93 -1.29 6.18 -5.05
CA GLY A 93 -2.67 6.69 -5.10
C GLY A 93 -2.90 7.85 -4.12
N VAL A 94 -2.43 7.73 -2.88
CA VAL A 94 -2.60 8.78 -1.85
C VAL A 94 -1.79 10.03 -2.19
N ALA A 95 -0.56 9.88 -2.69
CA ALA A 95 0.27 11.01 -3.13
C ALA A 95 -0.39 11.77 -4.31
N MET A 96 -0.86 11.04 -5.33
CA MET A 96 -1.59 11.62 -6.46
C MET A 96 -2.87 12.35 -6.02
N LEU A 97 -3.62 11.80 -5.06
CA LEU A 97 -4.81 12.45 -4.52
C LEU A 97 -4.46 13.71 -3.73
N HIS A 98 -3.36 13.70 -2.98
CA HIS A 98 -2.87 14.88 -2.27
C HIS A 98 -2.44 15.99 -3.23
N GLU A 99 -1.65 15.66 -4.25
CA GLU A 99 -1.23 16.61 -5.30
C GLU A 99 -2.45 17.20 -6.02
N LEU A 100 -3.42 16.37 -6.40
CA LEU A 100 -4.65 16.85 -7.03
C LEU A 100 -5.47 17.75 -6.08
N ALA A 101 -5.59 17.38 -4.81
CA ALA A 101 -6.31 18.20 -3.82
C ALA A 101 -5.62 19.55 -3.63
N GLN A 102 -4.30 19.57 -3.61
CA GLN A 102 -3.50 20.79 -3.50
C GLN A 102 -3.63 21.66 -4.76
N GLU A 103 -3.53 21.09 -5.95
CA GLU A 103 -3.72 21.82 -7.22
C GLU A 103 -5.12 22.45 -7.29
N VAL A 104 -6.16 21.70 -6.89
CA VAL A 104 -7.53 22.21 -6.84
C VAL A 104 -7.66 23.35 -5.83
N ALA A 105 -7.03 23.24 -4.65
CA ALA A 105 -7.03 24.29 -3.64
C ALA A 105 -6.30 25.57 -4.10
N GLU A 106 -5.13 25.43 -4.71
CA GLU A 106 -4.36 26.57 -5.25
C GLU A 106 -5.15 27.28 -6.36
N ARG A 107 -5.76 26.52 -7.27
CA ARG A 107 -6.61 27.09 -8.33
C ARG A 107 -7.88 27.74 -7.82
N LEU A 108 -8.38 27.31 -6.66
CA LEU A 108 -9.52 27.92 -5.96
C LEU A 108 -9.17 29.29 -5.38
N ASP A 109 -7.93 29.45 -4.91
CA ASP A 109 -7.43 30.72 -4.36
C ASP A 109 -7.09 31.74 -5.45
N ASP A 110 -6.66 31.27 -6.62
CA ASP A 110 -6.39 32.12 -7.81
C ASP A 110 -7.64 32.54 -8.60
N LEU A 111 -8.85 32.15 -8.15
CA LEU A 111 -10.07 32.57 -8.82
C LEU A 111 -10.27 34.09 -8.74
N ASN A 112 -10.52 34.70 -9.90
CA ASN A 112 -10.98 36.09 -9.94
C ASN A 112 -12.32 36.24 -9.19
N TRP A 113 -12.65 37.46 -8.79
CA TRP A 113 -13.85 37.73 -7.98
C TRP A 113 -15.14 37.17 -8.56
N GLN A 114 -15.32 37.25 -9.88
CA GLN A 114 -16.53 36.77 -10.55
C GLN A 114 -16.67 35.25 -10.47
N ASP A 115 -15.57 34.51 -10.62
CA ASP A 115 -15.58 33.05 -10.56
C ASP A 115 -15.63 32.54 -9.13
N ARG A 116 -15.02 33.27 -8.18
CA ARG A 116 -15.16 33.01 -6.73
C ARG A 116 -16.60 33.22 -6.26
N GLU A 117 -17.26 34.28 -6.73
CA GLU A 117 -18.67 34.54 -6.43
C GLU A 117 -19.59 33.45 -7.00
N LYS A 118 -19.38 33.05 -8.26
CA LYS A 118 -20.13 31.93 -8.87
C LYS A 118 -19.96 30.64 -8.09
N LEU A 119 -18.72 30.33 -7.69
CA LEU A 119 -18.42 29.14 -6.92
C LEU A 119 -19.10 29.16 -5.54
N ILE A 120 -19.01 30.26 -4.80
CA ILE A 120 -19.69 30.42 -3.51
C ILE A 120 -21.20 30.24 -3.69
N ARG A 121 -21.81 30.80 -4.75
CA ARG A 121 -23.24 30.60 -5.06
C ARG A 121 -23.60 29.15 -5.40
N LEU A 122 -22.65 28.37 -5.93
CA LEU A 122 -22.83 26.94 -6.18
C LEU A 122 -22.71 26.12 -4.89
N LEU A 123 -21.73 26.45 -4.03
CA LEU A 123 -21.38 25.69 -2.83
C LEU A 123 -22.19 26.08 -1.59
N VAL A 124 -22.75 27.28 -1.50
CA VAL A 124 -23.47 27.74 -0.31
C VAL A 124 -24.98 27.62 -0.51
N ARG A 125 -25.65 26.94 0.42
CA ARG A 125 -27.10 26.77 0.43
C ARG A 125 -27.80 27.96 1.06
N ARG A 126 -27.25 28.45 2.17
CA ARG A 126 -27.81 29.54 2.97
C ARG A 126 -26.72 30.18 3.83
N VAL A 127 -26.80 31.49 4.01
CA VAL A 127 -26.00 32.23 5.00
C VAL A 127 -26.98 32.88 5.97
N THR A 128 -26.81 32.62 7.26
CA THR A 128 -27.64 33.18 8.32
C THR A 128 -26.76 34.07 9.20
N LEU A 129 -27.14 35.34 9.35
CA LEU A 129 -26.48 36.30 10.23
C LEU A 129 -27.39 36.57 11.44
N LEU A 130 -26.93 36.21 12.64
CA LEU A 130 -27.71 36.32 13.87
C LEU A 130 -26.83 36.91 14.98
N LYS A 131 -27.19 38.10 15.47
CA LYS A 131 -26.48 38.81 16.56
C LYS A 131 -24.97 38.98 16.36
N GLY A 132 -24.53 39.17 15.12
CA GLY A 132 -23.12 39.32 14.78
C GLY A 132 -22.39 38.00 14.52
N GLU A 133 -23.06 36.85 14.70
CA GLU A 133 -22.55 35.54 14.30
C GLU A 133 -22.99 35.21 12.87
N MET A 134 -22.07 34.67 12.08
CA MET A 134 -22.32 34.21 10.72
C MET A 134 -22.31 32.68 10.70
N VAL A 135 -23.43 32.07 10.31
CA VAL A 135 -23.57 30.63 10.09
C VAL A 135 -23.74 30.38 8.60
N VAL A 136 -22.82 29.59 8.02
CA VAL A 136 -22.84 29.24 6.59
C VAL A 136 -23.26 27.77 6.44
N GLU A 137 -24.37 27.53 5.74
CA GLU A 137 -24.82 26.19 5.36
C GLU A 137 -24.31 25.84 3.96
N ALA A 138 -23.46 24.82 3.83
CA ALA A 138 -22.93 24.35 2.55
C ALA A 138 -23.86 23.36 1.82
N ARG A 139 -23.86 23.38 0.49
CA ARG A 139 -24.44 22.38 -0.42
C ARG A 139 -23.45 21.24 -0.62
N VAL A 140 -23.30 20.37 0.37
CA VAL A 140 -22.62 19.09 0.17
C VAL A 140 -23.66 18.06 -0.27
N ARG A 141 -23.58 17.58 -1.51
CA ARG A 141 -24.38 16.43 -1.94
C ARG A 141 -23.76 15.18 -1.32
N ARG A 142 -24.28 14.75 -0.16
CA ARG A 142 -23.97 13.42 0.37
C ARG A 142 -24.47 12.40 -0.66
N LEU A 143 -23.57 11.63 -1.26
CA LEU A 143 -23.96 10.51 -2.11
C LEU A 143 -24.61 9.47 -1.19
N GLU A 144 -25.94 9.40 -1.20
CA GLU A 144 -26.69 8.33 -0.55
C GLU A 144 -26.49 7.06 -1.37
N THR A 145 -25.59 6.18 -0.92
CA THR A 145 -25.52 4.82 -1.44
C THR A 145 -26.71 4.06 -0.87
N LYS A 146 -27.67 3.72 -1.73
CA LYS A 146 -28.77 2.81 -1.40
C LYS A 146 -28.18 1.47 -0.95
N GLU A 147 -28.35 1.14 0.32
CA GLU A 147 -28.25 -0.24 0.81
C GLU A 147 -29.43 -1.02 0.22
N ASN A 148 -29.15 -1.86 -0.77
CA ASN A 148 -30.06 -2.95 -1.14
C ASN A 148 -29.85 -4.07 -0.11
N GLY A 149 -30.94 -4.47 0.55
CA GLY A 149 -30.99 -5.64 1.42
C GLY A 149 -31.05 -6.96 0.67
#